data_AF-A0A957Z7R4-F1
#
_entry.id   AF-A0A957Z7R4-F1
#
_cell.length_a   1.000
_cell.length_b   1.000
_cell.length_c   1.000
_cell.angle_alpha   90.00
_cell.angle_beta   90.00
_cell.angle_gamma   90.00
#
_symmetry.space_group_name_H-M   'P 1'
#
loop_
_entity.id
_entity.type
_entity.pdbx_description
1 polymer ?
#
loop_
_entity_poly.entity_id
_entity_poly.type
_entity_poly.pdbx_seq_one_letter_code
_entity_poly.pdbx_strand_id
1 'polypeptide(L)'
;MKRHLSTLAVLALLLSAVLLPQAALAQTTSPWQVSYFNNTNWSGAPVYTEYANAISYNWGSDMPPVPNMPSQNWSARLTTNSFFYAG
;
A
#
# COMPACT_ATOMS: atom_id res chain seq x y z
N MET A 1 1.37 -28.18 40.93
CA MET A 1 0.89 -28.68 39.61
C MET A 1 0.03 -27.66 38.85
N LYS A 2 -0.99 -27.03 39.46
CA LYS A 2 -1.91 -26.10 38.75
C LYS A 2 -1.26 -24.81 38.19
N ARG A 3 -0.27 -24.22 38.89
CA ARG A 3 0.43 -22.97 38.47
C ARG A 3 1.30 -23.13 37.21
N HIS A 4 1.91 -24.31 37.02
CA HIS A 4 2.72 -24.63 35.84
C HIS A 4 1.86 -24.97 34.61
N LEU A 5 0.66 -25.51 34.84
CA LEU A 5 -0.29 -25.82 33.77
C LEU A 5 -0.86 -24.53 33.14
N SER A 6 -1.13 -23.51 33.96
CA SER A 6 -1.60 -22.19 33.48
C SER A 6 -0.54 -21.45 32.68
N THR A 7 0.73 -21.47 33.08
CA THR A 7 1.80 -20.84 32.30
C THR A 7 2.05 -21.52 30.97
N LEU A 8 2.01 -22.87 30.92
CA LEU A 8 2.11 -23.61 29.67
C LEU A 8 0.95 -23.32 28.71
N ALA A 9 -0.27 -23.19 29.22
CA ALA A 9 -1.43 -22.85 28.40
C ALA A 9 -1.34 -21.43 27.81
N VAL A 10 -0.86 -20.45 28.59
CA VAL A 10 -0.62 -19.08 28.10
C VAL A 10 0.50 -19.06 27.06
N LEU A 11 1.58 -19.82 27.28
CA LEU A 11 2.68 -19.91 26.30
C LEU A 11 2.24 -20.57 25.00
N ALA A 12 1.43 -21.64 25.07
CA ALA A 12 0.87 -22.30 23.91
C ALA A 12 -0.09 -21.37 23.14
N LEU A 13 -0.91 -20.58 23.85
CA LEU A 13 -1.81 -19.60 23.23
C LEU A 13 -1.03 -18.47 22.52
N LEU A 14 0.01 -17.95 23.17
CA LEU A 14 0.90 -16.94 22.59
C LEU A 14 1.67 -17.48 21.38
N LEU A 15 2.12 -18.75 21.43
CA LEU A 15 2.80 -19.39 20.31
C LEU A 15 1.84 -19.67 19.15
N SER A 16 0.59 -20.05 19.43
CA SER A 16 -0.42 -20.27 18.39
C SER A 16 -0.83 -19.00 17.65
N ALA A 17 -0.76 -17.82 18.29
CA ALA A 17 -1.02 -16.54 17.63
C ALA A 17 0.07 -16.15 16.61
N VAL A 18 1.29 -16.69 16.74
CA VAL A 18 2.42 -16.44 15.80
C VAL A 18 2.30 -17.29 14.54
N LEU A 19 1.58 -18.41 14.59
CA LEU A 19 1.42 -19.36 13.48
C LEU A 19 0.20 -19.05 12.60
N LEU A 20 -0.57 -18.01 12.89
CA LEU A 20 -1.67 -17.58 12.05
C LEU A 20 -1.11 -16.85 10.81
N PRO A 21 -1.66 -17.08 9.61
CA PRO A 21 -1.28 -16.30 8.44
C PRO A 21 -1.57 -14.82 8.69
N GLN A 22 -0.53 -14.00 8.73
CA GLN A 22 -0.70 -12.55 8.84
C GLN A 22 -1.13 -12.00 7.49
N ALA A 23 -2.14 -11.13 7.49
CA ALA A 23 -2.54 -10.41 6.28
C ALA A 23 -1.33 -9.66 5.72
N ALA A 24 -1.04 -9.87 4.44
CA ALA A 24 0.08 -9.22 3.79
C ALA A 24 -0.25 -7.74 3.52
N LEU A 25 0.64 -6.84 3.93
CA LEU A 25 0.42 -5.40 3.79
C LEU A 25 0.69 -5.01 2.33
N ALA A 26 -0.31 -4.43 1.65
CA ALA A 26 -0.14 -3.93 0.28
C ALA A 26 0.80 -2.72 0.22
N GLN A 27 0.83 -1.90 1.27
CA GLN A 27 1.82 -0.82 1.43
C GLN A 27 2.99 -1.34 2.26
N THR A 28 4.14 -1.54 1.60
CA THR A 28 5.40 -1.87 2.25
C THR A 28 6.31 -0.65 2.34
N THR A 29 7.49 -0.81 2.93
CA THR A 29 8.50 0.26 3.06
C THR A 29 9.04 0.77 1.72
N SER A 30 8.80 0.08 0.61
CA SER A 30 9.20 0.53 -0.72
C SER A 30 8.35 1.72 -1.19
N PRO A 31 8.97 2.83 -1.64
CA PRO A 31 8.22 3.96 -2.17
C PRO A 31 7.45 3.58 -3.43
N TRP A 32 6.26 4.13 -3.58
CA TRP A 32 5.43 4.05 -4.78
C TRP A 32 5.91 5.06 -5.81
N GLN A 33 6.19 4.59 -7.01
CA GLN A 33 6.33 5.48 -8.17
C GLN A 33 4.93 5.82 -8.67
N VAL A 34 4.58 7.10 -8.68
CA VAL A 34 3.29 7.61 -9.13
C VAL A 34 3.48 8.40 -10.41
N SER A 35 2.93 7.87 -11.50
CA SER A 35 3.02 8.46 -12.85
C SER A 35 1.67 9.04 -13.25
N TYR A 36 1.62 10.31 -13.64
CA TYR A 36 0.39 11.02 -14.01
C TYR A 36 0.31 11.25 -15.52
N PHE A 37 -0.87 11.08 -16.08
CA PHE A 37 -1.15 11.16 -17.52
C PHE A 37 -2.32 12.11 -17.79
N ASN A 38 -2.23 12.93 -18.84
CA ASN A 38 -3.28 13.86 -19.27
C ASN A 38 -4.42 13.21 -20.07
N ASN A 39 -4.62 11.90 -19.91
CA ASN A 39 -5.64 11.11 -20.56
C ASN A 39 -6.11 10.00 -19.60
N THR A 40 -7.23 9.35 -19.89
CA THR A 40 -7.84 8.35 -19.00
C THR A 40 -7.23 6.95 -19.10
N ASN A 41 -6.36 6.71 -20.08
CA ASN A 41 -5.97 5.35 -20.47
C ASN A 41 -4.46 5.08 -20.28
N TRP A 42 -3.76 5.91 -19.50
CA TRP A 42 -2.31 5.85 -19.30
C TRP A 42 -1.49 5.78 -20.60
N SER A 43 -1.99 6.37 -21.68
CA SER A 43 -1.35 6.31 -22.99
C SER A 43 -0.22 7.33 -23.10
N GLY A 44 0.84 6.98 -23.81
CA GLY A 44 2.01 7.84 -24.04
C GLY A 44 2.95 7.94 -22.83
N ALA A 45 3.79 8.98 -22.84
CA ALA A 45 4.68 9.26 -21.72
C ALA A 45 3.92 9.98 -20.58
N PRO A 46 4.23 9.68 -19.31
CA PRO A 46 3.66 10.42 -18.19
C PRO A 46 4.09 11.90 -18.22
N VAL A 47 3.17 12.78 -17.85
CA VAL A 47 3.39 14.24 -17.77
C VAL A 47 4.17 14.60 -16.51
N TYR A 48 3.96 13.86 -15.43
CA TYR A 48 4.67 14.02 -14.16
C TYR A 48 4.88 12.67 -13.49
N THR A 49 5.99 12.52 -12.77
CA THR A 49 6.28 11.33 -11.98
C THR A 49 6.88 11.73 -10.64
N GLU A 50 6.37 11.14 -9.57
CA GLU A 50 6.86 11.33 -8.20
C GLU A 50 7.05 9.99 -7.49
N TYR A 51 7.68 10.06 -6.31
CA TYR A 51 7.80 8.93 -5.39
C TYR A 51 7.09 9.26 -4.07
N ALA A 52 6.19 8.38 -3.64
CA ALA A 52 5.41 8.54 -2.42
C ALA A 52 5.60 7.34 -1.48
N ASN A 53 5.77 7.60 -0.18
CA ASN A 53 5.97 6.54 0.80
C ASN A 53 4.68 5.75 1.12
N ALA A 54 3.53 6.29 0.75
CA ALA A 54 2.22 5.70 1.00
C ALA A 54 1.24 6.08 -0.12
N ILE A 55 0.28 5.21 -0.41
CA ILE A 55 -0.87 5.57 -1.25
C ILE A 55 -1.92 6.21 -0.34
N SER A 56 -1.89 7.53 -0.24
CA SER A 56 -2.83 8.31 0.56
C SER A 56 -3.09 9.66 -0.11
N TYR A 57 -3.88 9.64 -1.19
CA TYR A 57 -4.15 10.80 -2.01
C TYR A 57 -5.57 11.33 -1.82
N ASN A 58 -5.70 12.64 -1.72
CA ASN A 58 -6.95 13.36 -1.89
C ASN A 58 -6.72 14.44 -2.95
N TRP A 59 -7.08 14.15 -4.19
CA TRP A 59 -6.95 15.10 -5.29
C TRP A 59 -8.06 16.16 -5.30
N GLY A 60 -9.14 15.98 -4.53
CA GLY A 60 -10.31 16.84 -4.57
C GLY A 60 -11.20 16.64 -5.80
N SER A 61 -12.33 17.36 -5.85
CA SER A 61 -13.18 17.45 -7.04
C SER A 61 -12.70 18.60 -7.91
N ASP A 62 -12.65 18.38 -9.23
CA ASP A 62 -12.33 19.42 -10.23
C ASP A 62 -11.02 20.16 -10.00
N MET A 63 -10.08 19.53 -9.31
CA MET A 63 -8.74 20.04 -9.06
C MET A 63 -7.71 19.23 -9.85
N PRO A 64 -6.72 19.89 -10.46
CA PRO A 64 -5.64 19.17 -11.13
C PRO A 64 -4.78 18.47 -10.07
N PRO A 65 -4.39 17.20 -10.29
CA PRO A 65 -3.60 16.45 -9.31
C PRO A 65 -2.20 17.03 -9.12
N VAL A 66 -1.66 17.68 -10.16
CA VAL A 66 -0.37 18.37 -10.17
C VAL A 66 -0.44 19.60 -11.09
N PRO A 67 0.45 20.59 -10.95
CA PRO A 67 0.47 21.76 -11.83
C PRO A 67 0.56 21.37 -13.31
N ASN A 68 -0.12 22.14 -14.17
CA ASN A 68 -0.15 21.95 -15.63
C ASN A 68 -0.84 20.67 -16.13
N MET A 69 -1.67 20.03 -15.30
CA MET A 69 -2.57 18.95 -15.72
C MET A 69 -4.03 19.43 -15.79
N PRO A 70 -4.88 18.76 -16.59
CA PRO A 70 -6.32 19.05 -16.57
C PRO A 70 -6.93 18.61 -15.23
N SER A 71 -8.00 19.29 -14.81
CA SER A 71 -8.74 18.94 -13.59
C SER A 71 -9.57 17.66 -13.74
N GLN A 72 -9.97 17.32 -14.97
CA GLN A 72 -10.75 16.14 -15.30
C GLN A 72 -10.07 15.32 -16.40
N ASN A 73 -10.53 14.09 -16.61
CA ASN A 73 -10.10 13.20 -17.70
C ASN A 73 -8.59 12.88 -17.72
N TRP A 74 -7.96 12.88 -16.55
CA TRP A 74 -6.60 12.43 -16.33
C TRP A 74 -6.60 11.04 -15.69
N SER A 75 -5.43 10.41 -15.65
CA SER A 75 -5.24 9.14 -14.94
C SER A 75 -3.86 9.10 -14.25
N ALA A 76 -3.75 8.33 -13.18
CA ALA A 76 -2.47 8.05 -12.51
C ALA A 76 -2.23 6.54 -12.44
N ARG A 77 -0.97 6.14 -12.53
CA ARG A 77 -0.50 4.78 -12.35
C ARG A 77 0.48 4.74 -11.20
N LEU A 78 0.16 3.95 -10.17
CA LEU A 78 0.97 3.78 -8.98
C LEU A 78 1.60 2.38 -9.01
N THR A 79 2.93 2.30 -8.97
CA THR A 79 3.66 1.04 -9.02
C THR A 79 4.70 0.99 -7.90
N THR A 80 4.77 -0.15 -7.22
CA THR A 80 5.83 -0.46 -6.26
C THR A 80 6.21 -1.93 -6.36
N ASN A 81 7.39 -2.27 -5.87
CA ASN A 81 7.80 -3.65 -5.65
C ASN A 81 7.62 -3.96 -4.16
N SER A 82 6.62 -4.80 -3.86
CA SER A 82 6.26 -5.18 -2.51
C SER A 82 6.60 -6.64 -2.25
N PHE A 83 7.23 -6.93 -1.12
CA PHE A 83 7.47 -8.29 -0.67
C PHE A 83 6.29 -8.77 0.17
N PHE A 84 5.76 -9.94 -0.15
CA PHE A 84 4.72 -10.60 0.62
C PHE A 84 5.28 -11.89 1.21
N TYR A 85 5.15 -12.08 2.52
CA TYR A 85 5.42 -13.38 3.12
C TYR A 85 4.42 -14.38 2.52
N ALA A 86 4.92 -15.46 1.95
CA ALA A 86 4.07 -16.61 1.66
C ALA A 86 3.56 -17.12 3.01
N GLY A 87 2.24 -17.32 3.11
CA GLY A 87 1.59 -17.83 4.31
C GLY A 87 2.08 -19.22 4.71
#